data_AF-A0A2S9PMM0-F1
#
_entry.id   AF-A0A2S9PMM0-F1
#
_cell.length_a   1.000
_cell.length_b   1.000
_cell.length_c   1.000
_cell.angle_alpha   90.00
_cell.angle_beta   90.00
_cell.angle_gamma   90.00
#
_symmetry.space_group_name_H-M   'P 1'
#
loop_
_entity.id
_entity.type
_entity.pdbx_description
1 polymer ?
#
loop_
_entity_poly.entity_id
_entity_poly.type
_entity_poly.pdbx_seq_one_letter_code
_entity_poly.pdbx_strand_id
1 'polypeptide(L)' 'RPPRARQILAAVRASGGTFLTVTDDQIRAAQRDLAARGLYVEPTGTACWAATLATPRPGATVVPLCGAGAKTGPAT' A
#
# COMPACT_ATOMS: atom_id res chain seq x y z
N ARG A 1 -21.43 -2.12 6.34
CA ARG A 1 -20.48 -1.39 7.23
C ARG A 1 -19.18 -2.21 7.31
N PRO A 2 -17.97 -1.63 7.17
CA PRO A 2 -16.74 -2.44 7.16
C PRO A 2 -16.55 -3.15 8.51
N PRO A 3 -16.21 -4.46 8.54
CA PRO A 3 -16.26 -5.28 9.75
C PRO A 3 -15.31 -4.79 10.86
N ARG A 4 -14.22 -4.10 10.48
CA ARG A 4 -13.18 -3.61 11.42
C ARG A 4 -13.10 -2.08 11.51
N ALA A 5 -14.11 -1.35 11.02
CA ALA A 5 -14.06 0.11 10.94
C ALA A 5 -13.73 0.80 12.28
N ARG A 6 -14.36 0.37 13.39
CA ARG A 6 -14.12 0.96 14.71
C ARG A 6 -12.68 0.75 15.20
N GLN A 7 -12.13 -0.44 15.00
CA GLN A 7 -10.76 -0.78 15.40
C GLN A 7 -9.73 0.01 14.60
N ILE A 8 -9.93 0.09 13.28
CA ILE A 8 -9.04 0.85 12.38
C ILE A 8 -9.04 2.34 12.75
N LEU A 9 -10.23 2.94 12.95
CA LEU A 9 -10.33 4.35 13.35
C LEU A 9 -9.69 4.62 14.72
N ALA A 10 -9.81 3.71 15.68
CA ALA A 10 -9.17 3.84 16.99
C ALA A 10 -7.65 3.78 16.89
N ALA A 11 -7.10 2.81 16.13
CA ALA A 11 -5.66 2.64 15.96
C ALA A 11 -5.01 3.86 15.29
N VAL A 12 -5.61 4.37 14.21
CA VAL A 12 -5.09 5.54 13.49
C VAL A 12 -5.09 6.79 14.38
N ARG A 13 -6.13 7.01 15.20
CA ARG A 13 -6.17 8.14 16.14
C ARG A 13 -5.11 8.01 17.24
N ALA A 14 -4.98 6.82 17.83
CA ALA A 14 -4.01 6.57 18.90
C ALA A 14 -2.56 6.74 18.43
N SER A 15 -2.28 6.46 17.15
CA SER A 15 -0.94 6.63 16.58
C SER A 15 -0.68 8.04 16.02
N GLY A 16 -1.64 8.97 16.06
CA GLY A 16 -1.56 10.24 15.33
C GLY A 16 -1.44 10.07 13.81
N GLY A 17 -1.93 8.94 13.29
CA GLY A 17 -1.83 8.57 11.89
C GLY A 17 -2.87 9.29 11.02
N THR A 18 -2.84 8.95 9.73
CA THR A 18 -3.82 9.46 8.75
C THR A 18 -4.19 8.37 7.76
N PHE A 19 -5.28 8.59 7.02
CA PHE A 19 -5.65 7.78 5.87
C PHE A 19 -5.20 8.46 4.59
N LEU A 20 -4.59 7.69 3.70
CA LEU A 20 -4.22 8.13 2.36
C LEU A 20 -5.02 7.32 1.34
N THR A 21 -5.35 7.93 0.22
CA THR A 21 -5.99 7.28 -0.92
C THR A 21 -5.06 7.29 -2.11
N VAL A 22 -5.08 6.23 -2.90
CA VAL A 22 -4.33 6.11 -4.15
C VAL A 22 -5.27 5.67 -5.26
N THR A 23 -4.93 6.03 -6.50
CA THR A 23 -5.67 5.63 -7.69
C THR A 23 -5.19 4.27 -8.21
N ASP A 24 -5.99 3.61 -9.04
CA ASP A 24 -5.59 2.36 -9.70
C ASP A 24 -4.33 2.55 -10.57
N ASP A 25 -4.16 3.72 -11.20
CA ASP A 25 -2.94 4.03 -11.96
C ASP A 25 -1.70 4.11 -11.06
N GLN A 26 -1.84 4.67 -9.86
CA GLN A 26 -0.76 4.66 -8.87
C GLN A 26 -0.46 3.25 -8.37
N ILE A 27 -1.48 2.39 -8.21
CA ILE A 27 -1.30 0.96 -7.87
C ILE A 27 -0.50 0.23 -8.96
N ARG A 28 -0.87 0.40 -10.23
CA ARG A 28 -0.16 -0.19 -11.38
C ARG A 28 1.29 0.30 -11.46
N ALA A 29 1.51 1.59 -11.28
CA ALA A 29 2.85 2.18 -11.28
C ALA A 29 3.70 1.63 -10.12
N ALA A 30 3.12 1.55 -8.91
CA ALA A 30 3.79 1.02 -7.73
C ALA A 30 4.16 -0.46 -7.88
N GLN A 31 3.29 -1.27 -8.49
CA GLN A 31 3.60 -2.67 -8.74
C GLN A 31 4.76 -2.84 -9.72
N ARG A 32 4.80 -2.04 -10.80
CA ARG A 32 5.93 -2.05 -11.74
C ARG A 32 7.24 -1.61 -11.08
N ASP A 33 7.20 -0.57 -10.25
CA ASP A 33 8.38 -0.11 -9.51
C ASP A 33 8.89 -1.18 -8.53
N LEU A 34 8.01 -1.86 -7.77
CA LEU A 34 8.38 -2.97 -6.90
C LEU A 34 8.96 -4.15 -7.69
N ALA A 35 8.34 -4.53 -8.81
CA ALA A 35 8.82 -5.62 -9.65
C ALA A 35 10.22 -5.33 -10.23
N ALA A 36 10.48 -4.08 -10.63
CA ALA A 36 11.82 -3.65 -11.07
C ALA A 36 12.88 -3.73 -9.96
N ARG A 37 12.46 -3.72 -8.69
CA ARG A 37 13.32 -3.94 -7.51
C ARG A 37 13.40 -5.41 -7.08
N GLY A 38 12.82 -6.34 -7.83
CA GLY A 38 12.80 -7.76 -7.52
C GLY A 38 11.69 -8.20 -6.54
N LEU A 39 10.72 -7.32 -6.25
CA LEU A 39 9.61 -7.60 -5.35
C LEU A 39 8.30 -7.75 -6.13
N TYR A 40 7.83 -8.98 -6.34
CA TYR A 40 6.60 -9.23 -7.06
C TYR A 40 5.39 -9.36 -6.12
N VAL A 41 4.61 -8.28 -6.02
CA VAL A 41 3.48 -8.11 -5.09
C VAL A 41 2.17 -8.07 -5.85
N GLU A 42 1.08 -8.59 -5.26
CA GLU A 42 -0.26 -8.48 -5.86
C GLU A 42 -0.75 -7.01 -5.88
N PRO A 43 -1.63 -6.61 -6.84
CA PRO A 43 -2.02 -5.21 -7.03
C PRO A 43 -2.43 -4.46 -5.76
N THR A 44 -3.38 -4.96 -4.96
CA THR A 44 -3.85 -4.23 -3.77
C THR A 44 -2.80 -4.15 -2.67
N GLY A 45 -1.87 -5.11 -2.65
CA GLY A 45 -0.73 -5.18 -1.75
C GLY A 45 0.32 -4.10 -1.99
N THR A 46 0.25 -3.39 -3.12
CA THR A 46 1.14 -2.26 -3.44
C THR A 46 0.61 -0.91 -2.97
N ALA A 47 -0.61 -0.84 -2.42
CA ALA A 47 -1.24 0.42 -2.01
C ALA A 47 -0.38 1.23 -1.01
N CYS A 48 0.25 0.57 -0.05
CA CYS A 48 1.13 1.25 0.91
C CYS A 48 2.41 1.79 0.26
N TRP A 49 2.92 1.12 -0.78
CA TRP A 49 4.06 1.61 -1.56
C TRP A 49 3.66 2.81 -2.42
N ALA A 50 2.54 2.72 -3.13
CA ALA A 50 1.97 3.83 -3.91
C ALA A 50 1.77 5.08 -3.05
N ALA A 51 1.21 4.93 -1.85
CA ALA A 51 1.00 6.03 -0.92
C ALA A 51 2.31 6.64 -0.41
N THR A 52 3.35 5.83 -0.21
CA THR A 52 4.68 6.29 0.22
C THR A 52 5.38 7.08 -0.88
N LEU A 53 5.24 6.68 -2.15
CA LEU A 53 5.76 7.43 -3.29
C LEU A 53 5.01 8.77 -3.49
N ALA A 54 3.68 8.76 -3.33
CA ALA A 54 2.85 9.96 -3.48
C ALA A 54 2.97 10.93 -2.30
N THR A 55 3.34 10.45 -1.11
CA THR A 55 3.51 11.27 0.09
C THR A 55 4.78 10.84 0.84
N PRO A 56 5.97 11.19 0.32
CA PRO A 56 7.23 10.84 0.95
C PRO A 56 7.31 11.39 2.38
N ARG A 57 7.88 10.59 3.29
CA ARG A 57 8.11 11.00 4.68
C ARG A 57 9.59 10.89 5.03
N PRO A 58 10.11 11.80 5.87
CA PRO A 58 11.48 11.73 6.34
C PRO A 58 11.68 10.52 7.28
N GLY A 59 12.89 9.98 7.29
CA GLY A 59 13.29 8.89 8.17
C GLY A 59 13.02 7.49 7.62
N ALA A 60 13.33 6.47 8.44
CA ALA A 60 13.12 5.08 8.07
C ALA A 60 11.62 4.75 8.04
N THR A 61 11.16 4.21 6.90
CA THR A 61 9.76 3.83 6.69
C THR A 61 9.67 2.32 6.44
N VAL A 62 8.76 1.65 7.13
CA VAL A 62 8.43 0.24 6.91
C VAL A 62 7.10 0.17 6.16
N VAL A 63 7.09 -0.55 5.03
CA VAL A 63 5.91 -0.69 4.17
C VAL A 63 5.51 -2.17 4.12
N PRO A 64 4.28 -2.53 4.55
CA PRO A 64 3.81 -3.90 4.42
C PRO A 64 3.46 -4.20 2.95
N LEU A 65 3.99 -5.31 2.44
CA LEU A 65 3.69 -5.84 1.09
C LEU A 65 2.82 -7.08 1.25
N CYS A 66 1.51 -6.87 1.22
CA CYS A 66 0.54 -7.92 1.53
C CYS A 66 0.21 -8.74 0.28
N GLY A 67 0.78 -9.94 0.17
CA GLY A 67 0.42 -10.90 -0.88
C GLY A 67 1.40 -10.95 -2.04
N ALA A 68 1.74 -12.17 -2.46
CA ALA A 68 2.66 -12.42 -3.57
C ALA A 68 1.96 -12.25 -4.93
N GLY A 69 2.62 -11.56 -5.86
CA GLY A 69 2.12 -11.31 -7.22
C GLY A 69 1.88 -12.60 -8.03
N ALA A 70 2.53 -13.71 -7.66
CA ALA A 70 2.30 -15.02 -8.28
C ALA A 70 0.83 -15.50 -8.19
N LYS A 71 0.03 -14.92 -7.30
CA LYS A 71 -1.39 -15.27 -7.11
C LYS A 71 -2.32 -14.57 -8.10
N THR A 72 -1.91 -13.44 -8.66
CA THR A 72 -2.81 -12.52 -9.37
C THR A 72 -2.27 -12.05 -10.72
N GLY A 73 -0.97 -12.12 -10.95
CA GLY A 73 -0.36 -11.53 -12.13
C GLY A 73 -0.14 -10.01 -12.02
N PRO A 74 0.29 -9.37 -13.11
CA PRO A 74 0.43 -7.91 -13.18
C PRO A 74 -0.94 -7.22 -13.15
N ALA A 75 -1.01 -6.03 -12.57
CA ALA A 75 -2.16 -5.17 -12.56
C ALA A 75 -2.42 -4.66 -13.99
N THR A 76 -3.58 -5.01 -14.54
CA THR A 76 -4.07 -4.54 -15.84
C THR A 76 -4.72 -3.17 -15.73
#